data_AF-A0A1U7J8Z1-F1
#
_entry.id   AF-A0A1U7J8Z1-F1
#
_cell.length_a   1.000
_cell.length_b   1.000
_cell.length_c   1.000
_cell.angle_alpha   90.00
_cell.angle_beta   90.00
_cell.angle_gamma   90.00
#
_symmetry.space_group_name_H-M   'P 1'
#
loop_
_entity.id
_entity.type
_entity.pdbx_description
1 polymer ?
#
loop_
_entity_poly.entity_id
_entity_poly.type
_entity_poly.pdbx_seq_one_letter_code
_entity_poly.pdbx_strand_id
1 'polypeptide(L)'
;MSSLDEELYRRTDEVLHYLWDPVGVAGIPGARDEYDAYIPQVFSLLKAGAGADEIADYLTEVATQSMGLGHNRERDRQIADLLLEWKAKIFET
;
A
#
# COMPACT_ATOMS: atom_id res chain seq x y z
N MET A 1 18.36 -5.96 0.40
CA MET A 1 17.05 -6.60 0.64
C MET A 1 17.13 -8.03 0.12
N SER A 2 16.39 -8.97 0.69
CA SER A 2 16.30 -10.32 0.10
C SER A 2 15.44 -10.29 -1.17
N SER A 3 15.50 -11.32 -2.02
CA SER A 3 14.63 -11.41 -3.20
C SER A 3 13.13 -11.40 -2.83
N LEU A 4 12.78 -11.97 -1.67
CA LEU A 4 11.42 -11.91 -1.12
C LEU A 4 11.03 -10.48 -0.68
N ASP A 5 11.97 -9.73 -0.11
CA ASP A 5 11.73 -8.34 0.26
C ASP A 5 11.56 -7.46 -0.98
N GLU A 6 12.33 -7.71 -2.05
CA GLU A 6 12.20 -7.01 -3.33
C GLU A 6 10.85 -7.30 -4.00
N GLU A 7 10.38 -8.55 -3.95
CA GLU A 7 9.05 -8.90 -4.44
C GLU A 7 7.94 -8.28 -3.59
N LEU A 8 8.06 -8.30 -2.26
CA LEU A 8 7.08 -7.66 -1.37
C LEU A 8 7.03 -6.14 -1.61
N TYR A 9 8.17 -5.50 -1.79
CA TYR A 9 8.25 -4.07 -2.08
C TYR A 9 7.55 -3.76 -3.42
N ARG A 10 7.81 -4.57 -4.45
CA ARG A 10 7.16 -4.43 -5.77
C ARG A 10 5.64 -4.65 -5.72
N ARG A 11 5.17 -5.63 -4.94
CA ARG A 11 3.71 -5.82 -4.76
C ARG A 11 3.07 -4.69 -3.98
N THR A 12 3.77 -4.15 -2.99
CA THR A 12 3.32 -2.97 -2.25
C THR A 12 3.13 -1.80 -3.21
N ASP A 13 4.13 -1.53 -4.04
CA ASP A 13 4.09 -0.52 -5.09
C ASP A 13 2.89 -0.70 -6.06
N GLU A 14 2.75 -1.89 -6.66
CA GLU A 14 1.66 -2.19 -7.58
C GLU A 14 0.27 -2.06 -6.94
N VAL A 15 0.10 -2.52 -5.70
CA VAL A 15 -1.19 -2.44 -5.00
C VAL A 15 -1.54 -0.99 -4.68
N LEU A 16 -0.60 -0.16 -4.22
CA LEU A 16 -0.86 1.25 -3.97
C LEU A 16 -1.25 1.99 -5.27
N HIS A 17 -0.50 1.77 -6.35
CA HIS A 17 -0.72 2.47 -7.61
C HIS A 17 -1.98 2.03 -8.36
N TYR A 18 -2.26 0.73 -8.45
CA TYR A 18 -3.37 0.25 -9.29
C TYR A 18 -4.68 0.00 -8.54
N LEU A 19 -4.62 -0.22 -7.23
CA LEU A 19 -5.80 -0.66 -6.47
C LEU A 19 -6.20 0.35 -5.40
N TRP A 20 -5.26 0.90 -4.65
CA TRP A 20 -5.60 1.90 -3.64
C TRP A 20 -5.99 3.22 -4.30
N ASP A 21 -5.10 3.78 -5.15
CA ASP A 21 -5.28 4.94 -6.03
C ASP A 21 -6.38 5.94 -5.61
N PRO A 22 -6.28 6.57 -4.42
CA PRO A 22 -7.32 7.47 -3.94
C PRO A 22 -7.44 8.74 -4.79
N VAL A 23 -6.39 9.13 -5.51
CA VAL A 23 -6.39 10.28 -6.42
C VAL A 23 -7.02 9.94 -7.79
N GLY A 24 -6.97 8.67 -8.22
CA GLY A 24 -7.49 8.23 -9.52
C GLY A 24 -6.51 8.43 -10.68
N VAL A 25 -5.21 8.34 -10.43
CA VAL A 25 -4.14 8.61 -11.41
C VAL A 25 -3.56 7.37 -12.05
N ALA A 26 -4.00 6.15 -11.68
CA ALA A 26 -3.41 4.89 -12.13
C ALA A 26 -3.30 4.75 -13.66
N GLY A 27 -4.25 5.35 -14.39
CA GLY A 27 -4.32 5.33 -15.85
C GLY A 27 -3.63 6.50 -16.56
N ILE A 28 -3.02 7.44 -15.82
CA ILE A 28 -2.42 8.65 -16.39
C ILE A 28 -0.94 8.37 -16.71
N PRO A 29 -0.51 8.51 -17.98
CA PRO A 29 0.89 8.41 -18.34
C PRO A 29 1.73 9.44 -17.57
N GLY A 30 2.80 8.97 -16.94
CA GLY A 30 3.71 9.81 -16.17
C GLY A 30 3.32 10.02 -14.70
N ALA A 31 2.22 9.41 -14.22
CA ALA A 31 1.83 9.44 -12.81
C ALA A 31 2.16 8.13 -12.07
N ARG A 32 3.11 7.33 -12.58
CA ARG A 32 3.46 6.03 -11.99
C ARG A 32 4.14 6.17 -10.62
N ASP A 33 4.80 7.29 -10.41
CA ASP A 33 5.57 7.65 -9.21
C ASP A 33 4.75 8.40 -8.15
N GLU A 34 3.45 8.66 -8.39
CA GLU A 34 2.59 9.44 -7.48
C GLU A 34 2.64 8.92 -6.04
N TYR A 35 2.70 7.59 -5.88
CA TYR A 35 2.64 6.94 -4.59
C TYR A 35 4.00 6.50 -4.03
N ASP A 36 5.11 6.79 -4.73
CA ASP A 36 6.45 6.30 -4.39
C ASP A 36 6.88 6.67 -2.96
N ALA A 37 6.50 7.86 -2.50
CA ALA A 37 6.84 8.36 -1.17
C ALA A 37 6.25 7.52 -0.02
N TYR A 38 5.14 6.80 -0.28
CA TYR A 38 4.42 6.06 0.77
C TYR A 38 4.80 4.58 0.82
N ILE A 39 5.36 4.03 -0.26
CA ILE A 39 5.77 2.62 -0.37
C ILE A 39 6.70 2.20 0.78
N PRO A 40 7.77 2.96 1.14
CA PRO A 40 8.70 2.53 2.19
C PRO A 40 8.02 2.30 3.54
N GLN A 41 7.03 3.14 3.88
CA GLN A 41 6.34 3.07 5.16
C GLN A 41 5.36 1.89 5.21
N VAL A 42 4.58 1.67 4.14
CA VAL A 42 3.70 0.49 4.04
C VAL A 42 4.52 -0.80 4.07
N PHE A 43 5.62 -0.84 3.33
CA PHE A 43 6.55 -1.96 3.34
C PHE A 43 7.11 -2.22 4.75
N SER A 44 7.50 -1.17 5.46
CA SER A 44 7.98 -1.26 6.84
C SER A 44 6.94 -1.86 7.79
N LEU A 45 5.67 -1.40 7.72
CA LEU A 45 4.56 -1.95 8.50
C LEU A 45 4.34 -3.43 8.21
N LEU A 46 4.35 -3.82 6.93
CA LEU A 46 4.26 -5.22 6.52
C LEU A 46 5.40 -6.05 7.11
N LYS A 47 6.65 -5.56 7.06
CA LYS A 47 7.81 -6.25 7.64
C LYS A 47 7.76 -6.33 9.16
N ALA A 48 7.21 -5.32 9.83
CA ALA A 48 7.02 -5.29 11.27
C ALA A 48 5.91 -6.24 11.77
N GLY A 49 5.11 -6.80 10.87
CA GLY A 49 4.00 -7.68 11.23
C GLY A 49 2.74 -6.93 11.67
N ALA A 50 2.58 -5.68 11.23
CA ALA A 50 1.39 -4.89 11.47
C ALA A 50 0.14 -5.60 10.94
N GLY A 51 -0.97 -5.45 11.65
CA GLY A 51 -2.28 -5.95 11.24
C GLY A 51 -2.94 -5.07 10.17
N ALA A 52 -4.05 -5.55 9.63
CA ALA A 52 -4.81 -4.82 8.60
C ALA A 52 -5.28 -3.44 9.08
N ASP A 53 -5.70 -3.32 10.35
CA ASP A 53 -6.14 -2.06 10.93
C ASP A 53 -5.04 -1.01 10.97
N GLU A 54 -3.82 -1.37 11.38
CA GLU A 54 -2.68 -0.43 11.47
C GLU A 54 -2.25 0.06 10.09
N ILE A 55 -2.26 -0.83 9.08
CA ILE A 55 -1.96 -0.45 7.70
C ILE A 55 -3.08 0.44 7.15
N ALA A 56 -4.35 0.12 7.42
CA ALA A 56 -5.49 0.92 6.99
C ALA A 56 -5.49 2.31 7.63
N ASP A 57 -5.15 2.41 8.92
CA ASP A 57 -4.96 3.67 9.64
C ASP A 57 -3.95 4.56 8.92
N TYR A 58 -2.79 4.01 8.55
CA TYR A 58 -1.78 4.74 7.81
C TYR A 58 -2.26 5.19 6.43
N LEU A 59 -2.93 4.32 5.66
CA LEU A 59 -3.47 4.69 4.34
C LEU A 59 -4.54 5.79 4.45
N THR A 60 -5.44 5.69 5.43
CA THR A 60 -6.42 6.74 5.71
C THR A 60 -5.74 8.06 6.09
N GLU A 61 -4.68 8.01 6.92
CA GLU A 61 -3.91 9.20 7.28
C GLU A 61 -3.27 9.86 6.06
N VAL A 62 -2.62 9.07 5.19
CA VAL A 62 -2.03 9.61 3.96
C VAL A 62 -3.09 10.26 3.07
N ALA A 63 -4.19 9.56 2.80
CA ALA A 63 -5.27 10.08 1.95
C ALA A 63 -5.86 11.37 2.50
N THR A 64 -6.07 11.46 3.82
CA THR A 64 -6.74 12.62 4.44
C THR A 64 -5.79 13.78 4.74
N GLN A 65 -4.60 13.50 5.26
CA GLN A 65 -3.66 14.52 5.75
C GLN A 65 -2.62 14.94 4.71
N SER A 66 -2.10 13.99 3.93
CA SER A 66 -1.11 14.31 2.89
C SER A 66 -1.75 14.73 1.58
N MET A 67 -2.85 14.08 1.18
CA MET A 67 -3.53 14.36 -0.10
C MET A 67 -4.76 15.26 0.03
N GLY A 68 -5.28 15.46 1.26
CA GLY A 68 -6.47 16.30 1.48
C GLY A 68 -7.78 15.71 0.96
N LEU A 69 -7.84 14.37 0.79
CA LEU A 69 -9.00 13.65 0.27
C LEU A 69 -9.96 13.22 1.40
N GLY A 70 -11.13 12.75 1.00
CA GLY A 70 -12.10 12.16 1.93
C GLY A 70 -11.59 10.85 2.54
N HIS A 71 -12.04 10.54 3.76
CA HIS A 71 -11.72 9.26 4.41
C HIS A 71 -12.53 8.13 3.78
N ASN A 72 -11.88 6.99 3.53
CA ASN A 72 -12.56 5.74 3.17
C ASN A 72 -11.87 4.54 3.82
N ARG A 73 -11.95 4.50 5.15
CA ARG A 73 -11.29 3.48 5.97
C ARG A 73 -11.67 2.05 5.56
N GLU A 74 -12.91 1.80 5.15
CA GLU A 74 -13.33 0.48 4.70
C GLU A 74 -12.56 0.04 3.45
N ARG A 75 -12.40 0.94 2.48
CA ARG A 75 -11.58 0.70 1.29
C ARG A 75 -10.12 0.50 1.66
N ASP A 76 -9.58 1.35 2.54
CA ASP A 76 -8.19 1.26 3.00
C ASP A 76 -7.91 -0.07 3.71
N ARG A 77 -8.89 -0.57 4.49
CA ARG A 77 -8.81 -1.90 5.11
C ARG A 77 -8.78 -3.03 4.10
N GLN A 78 -9.61 -2.98 3.05
CA GLN A 78 -9.57 -3.98 1.98
C GLN A 78 -8.22 -4.00 1.26
N ILE A 79 -7.58 -2.84 1.09
CA ILE A 79 -6.23 -2.75 0.55
C ILE A 79 -5.21 -3.35 1.52
N ALA A 80 -5.32 -3.04 2.81
CA ALA A 80 -4.45 -3.60 3.84
C ALA A 80 -4.54 -5.15 3.89
N ASP A 81 -5.75 -5.71 3.84
CA ASP A 81 -5.97 -7.16 3.79
C ASP A 81 -5.28 -7.77 2.55
N LEU A 82 -5.42 -7.14 1.38
CA LEU A 82 -4.78 -7.60 0.15
C LEU A 82 -3.25 -7.57 0.23
N LEU A 83 -2.66 -6.54 0.85
CA LEU A 83 -1.22 -6.46 1.06
C LEU A 83 -0.72 -7.59 1.98
N LEU A 84 -1.48 -7.93 3.01
CA LEU A 84 -1.18 -9.04 3.90
C LEU A 84 -1.30 -10.39 3.19
N GLU A 85 -2.29 -10.58 2.32
CA GLU A 85 -2.40 -11.77 1.48
C GLU A 85 -1.20 -11.93 0.54
N TRP A 86 -0.74 -10.84 -0.08
CA TRP A 86 0.48 -10.84 -0.90
C TRP A 86 1.70 -11.23 -0.08
N LYS A 87 1.87 -10.64 1.12
CA LYS A 87 2.95 -11.01 2.02
C LYS A 87 2.88 -12.49 2.39
N ALA A 88 1.72 -13.03 2.75
CA ALA A 88 1.58 -14.44 3.07
C ALA A 88 2.04 -15.32 1.90
N LYS A 89 1.54 -15.06 0.68
CA LYS A 89 1.93 -15.82 -0.53
C LYS A 89 3.42 -15.77 -0.84
N ILE A 90 4.06 -14.61 -0.67
CA ILE A 90 5.49 -14.45 -0.98
C ILE A 90 6.36 -15.25 -0.01
N PHE A 91 5.99 -15.30 1.28
CA PHE A 91 6.80 -15.93 2.32
C PHE A 91 6.35 -17.37 2.67
N GLU A 92 5.26 -17.87 2.09
CA GLU A 92 4.80 -19.27 2.16
C GLU A 92 5.49 -20.19 1.13
N THR A 93 6.41 -19.66 0.31
CA THR A 93 7.26 -20.43 -0.63
C THR A 93 8.66 -20.65 -0.06
#